data_AF-A0A3B8M978-F1
#
_entry.id   AF-A0A3B8M978-F1
#
_cell.length_a   1.000
_cell.length_b   1.000
_cell.length_c   1.000
_cell.angle_alpha   90.00
_cell.angle_beta   90.00
_cell.angle_gamma   90.00
#
_symmetry.space_group_name_H-M   'P 1'
#
loop_
_entity.id
_entity.type
_entity.pdbx_description
1 polymer ?
#
loop_
_entity_poly.entity_id
_entity_poly.type
_entity_poly.pdbx_seq_one_letter_code
_entity_poly.pdbx_strand_id
1 'polypeptide(L)'
;MLGVDVPILAFTHCRDVVAAVTKAGGFGVLGAAGHTPEQLDVDLQWIQDEVGDKPFGVDIIVPAKYEGSSEGGKSLSDLSDMIPQTHRDFVDDMMERYAVPPLPKGDAEGKNGGVSSEAEPPMTYAQAVPLMDVAFSHPIKLIVNALGPPPP
;
A
#
# COMPACT_ATOMS: atom_id res chain seq x y z
N MET A 1 -3.67 -26.21 3.17
CA MET A 1 -3.84 -24.83 3.66
C MET A 1 -4.19 -23.88 2.51
N LEU A 2 -3.32 -23.72 1.50
CA LEU A 2 -3.57 -22.79 0.38
C LEU A 2 -3.95 -23.42 -0.96
N GLY A 3 -3.92 -24.75 -1.12
CA GLY A 3 -4.40 -25.43 -2.34
C GLY A 3 -3.56 -25.18 -3.59
N VAL A 4 -2.24 -25.05 -3.45
CA VAL A 4 -1.29 -24.78 -4.54
C VAL A 4 -0.40 -25.99 -4.84
N ASP A 5 0.08 -26.08 -6.09
CA ASP A 5 0.91 -27.18 -6.58
C ASP A 5 2.38 -27.01 -6.17
N VAL A 6 2.86 -25.76 -6.18
CA VAL A 6 4.22 -25.39 -5.77
C VAL A 6 4.19 -24.40 -4.61
N PRO A 7 5.07 -24.54 -3.60
CA PRO A 7 5.08 -23.69 -2.40
C PRO A 7 5.78 -22.35 -2.67
N ILE A 8 5.36 -21.64 -3.72
CA ILE A 8 5.89 -20.33 -4.10
C ILE A 8 4.77 -19.30 -3.89
N LEU A 9 4.98 -18.38 -2.95
CA LEU A 9 4.11 -17.24 -2.72
C LEU A 9 4.78 -16.01 -3.36
N ALA A 10 4.13 -15.42 -4.37
CA ALA A 10 4.68 -14.30 -5.12
C ALA A 10 3.95 -13.00 -4.77
N PHE A 11 4.60 -12.16 -3.98
CA PHE A 11 4.17 -10.79 -3.73
C PHE A 11 4.46 -9.90 -4.94
N THR A 12 3.48 -9.08 -5.35
CA THR A 12 3.60 -8.17 -6.49
C THR A 12 2.55 -7.06 -6.42
N HIS A 13 2.83 -5.90 -7.01
CA HIS A 13 1.86 -4.82 -7.22
C HIS A 13 1.13 -4.92 -8.58
N CYS A 14 1.44 -5.95 -9.37
CA CYS A 14 0.86 -6.16 -10.70
C CYS A 14 -0.10 -7.35 -10.68
N ARG A 15 -1.39 -7.09 -10.88
CA ARG A 15 -2.45 -8.10 -10.94
C ARG A 15 -2.18 -9.21 -11.97
N ASP A 16 -1.57 -8.87 -13.10
CA ASP A 16 -1.20 -9.84 -14.15
C ASP A 16 -0.19 -10.87 -13.65
N VAL A 17 0.76 -10.45 -12.80
CA VAL A 17 1.74 -11.36 -12.19
C VAL A 17 1.05 -12.26 -11.16
N VAL A 18 0.07 -11.76 -10.39
CA VAL A 18 -0.76 -12.58 -9.50
C VAL A 18 -1.45 -13.68 -10.30
N ALA A 19 -2.14 -13.30 -11.38
CA ALA A 19 -2.85 -14.26 -12.23
C ALA A 19 -1.90 -15.29 -12.86
N ALA A 20 -0.75 -14.85 -13.39
CA ALA A 20 0.23 -15.73 -14.01
C ALA A 20 0.80 -16.77 -13.02
N VAL A 21 1.20 -16.32 -11.82
CA VAL A 21 1.73 -17.22 -10.78
C VAL A 21 0.67 -18.21 -10.31
N THR A 22 -0.56 -17.74 -10.07
CA THR A 22 -1.67 -18.59 -9.64
C THR A 22 -2.02 -19.63 -10.70
N LYS A 23 -2.03 -19.27 -11.99
CA LYS A 23 -2.25 -20.22 -13.10
C LYS A 23 -1.13 -21.25 -13.24
N ALA A 24 0.11 -20.86 -12.93
CA ALA A 24 1.28 -21.74 -12.99
C ALA A 24 1.39 -22.71 -11.78
N GLY A 25 0.43 -22.70 -10.86
CA GLY A 25 0.38 -23.58 -9.70
C GLY A 25 1.04 -23.01 -8.43
N GLY A 26 1.53 -21.77 -8.48
CA GLY A 26 1.97 -21.02 -7.30
C GLY A 26 0.81 -20.25 -6.64
N PHE A 27 1.13 -19.36 -5.71
CA PHE A 27 0.16 -18.52 -5.00
C PHE A 27 0.50 -17.03 -5.19
N GLY A 28 -0.27 -16.32 -6.02
CA GLY A 28 -0.10 -14.87 -6.17
C GLY A 28 -0.66 -14.09 -4.97
N VAL A 29 0.04 -13.03 -4.57
CA VAL A 29 -0.39 -12.10 -3.51
C VAL A 29 -0.32 -10.66 -4.04
N LEU A 30 -1.47 -9.98 -4.13
CA LEU A 30 -1.54 -8.60 -4.60
C LEU A 30 -1.20 -7.62 -3.46
N GLY A 31 -0.18 -6.79 -3.64
CA GLY A 31 0.13 -5.69 -2.73
C GLY A 31 -0.80 -4.50 -2.95
N ALA A 32 -1.73 -4.28 -2.01
CA ALA A 32 -2.77 -3.26 -2.10
C ALA A 32 -2.39 -1.89 -1.49
N ALA A 33 -1.11 -1.70 -1.11
CA ALA A 33 -0.63 -0.42 -0.61
C ALA A 33 -0.91 0.71 -1.62
N GLY A 34 -1.58 1.77 -1.17
CA GLY A 34 -1.92 2.94 -2.00
C GLY A 34 -3.11 2.76 -2.95
N HIS A 35 -3.81 1.63 -2.92
CA HIS A 35 -5.07 1.47 -3.67
C HIS A 35 -6.19 2.29 -3.02
N THR A 36 -7.13 2.79 -3.83
CA THR A 36 -8.48 3.10 -3.33
C THR A 36 -9.31 1.81 -3.23
N PRO A 37 -10.40 1.79 -2.43
CA PRO A 37 -11.31 0.64 -2.37
C PRO A 37 -11.84 0.22 -3.75
N GLU A 38 -12.17 1.19 -4.61
CA GLU A 38 -12.68 0.93 -5.96
C GLU A 38 -11.60 0.33 -6.87
N GLN A 39 -10.37 0.83 -6.78
CA GLN A 39 -9.24 0.26 -7.53
C GLN A 39 -8.95 -1.18 -7.10
N LEU A 40 -8.97 -1.44 -5.79
CA LEU A 40 -8.76 -2.77 -5.24
C LEU A 40 -9.87 -3.72 -5.72
N ASP A 41 -11.14 -3.30 -5.64
CA ASP A 41 -12.28 -4.13 -6.08
C ASP A 41 -12.16 -4.51 -7.57
N VAL A 42 -11.83 -3.54 -8.43
CA VAL A 42 -11.59 -3.77 -9.87
C VAL A 42 -10.47 -4.79 -10.09
N ASP A 43 -9.36 -4.68 -9.37
CA ASP A 43 -8.22 -5.57 -9.54
C ASP A 43 -8.47 -6.97 -8.99
N LEU A 44 -9.16 -7.11 -7.85
CA LEU A 44 -9.53 -8.40 -7.29
C LEU A 44 -10.55 -9.13 -8.16
N GLN A 45 -11.56 -8.41 -8.69
CA GLN A 45 -12.51 -8.97 -9.64
C GLN A 45 -11.79 -9.46 -10.90
N TRP A 46 -10.87 -8.66 -11.44
CA TRP A 46 -10.09 -9.04 -12.61
C TRP A 46 -9.23 -10.29 -12.36
N ILE A 47 -8.55 -10.36 -11.20
CA ILE A 47 -7.76 -11.56 -10.83
C ILE A 47 -8.67 -12.78 -10.76
N GLN A 48 -9.84 -12.67 -10.12
CA GLN A 48 -10.79 -13.76 -10.01
C GLN A 48 -11.24 -14.26 -11.39
N ASP A 49 -11.60 -13.36 -12.30
CA ASP A 49 -12.01 -13.71 -13.66
C ASP A 49 -10.89 -14.43 -14.42
N GLU A 50 -9.63 -14.03 -14.18
CA GLU A 50 -8.48 -14.64 -14.81
C GLU A 50 -8.15 -16.04 -14.27
N VAL A 51 -8.22 -16.24 -12.96
CA VAL A 51 -7.73 -17.47 -12.30
C VAL A 51 -8.82 -18.50 -12.02
N GLY A 52 -10.10 -18.13 -12.13
CA GLY A 52 -11.25 -18.97 -11.80
C GLY A 52 -11.25 -19.37 -10.33
N ASP A 53 -11.42 -20.67 -10.05
CA ASP A 53 -11.47 -21.20 -8.68
C ASP A 53 -10.09 -21.28 -7.98
N LYS A 54 -9.01 -20.86 -8.65
CA LYS A 54 -7.67 -20.94 -8.08
C LYS A 54 -7.46 -19.89 -6.98
N PRO A 55 -6.81 -20.28 -5.87
CA PRO A 55 -6.69 -19.40 -4.71
C PRO A 55 -5.58 -18.37 -4.89
N PHE A 56 -5.81 -17.15 -4.41
CA PHE A 56 -4.85 -16.06 -4.35
C PHE A 56 -5.03 -15.27 -3.05
N GLY A 57 -4.13 -14.33 -2.79
CA GLY A 57 -4.16 -13.50 -1.59
C GLY A 57 -3.97 -12.02 -1.87
N VAL A 58 -4.11 -11.23 -0.80
CA VAL A 58 -3.96 -9.77 -0.82
C VAL A 58 -3.10 -9.37 0.38
N ASP A 59 -2.22 -8.40 0.18
CA ASP A 59 -1.40 -7.78 1.21
C ASP A 59 -1.86 -6.34 1.45
N ILE A 60 -2.32 -6.08 2.68
CA ILE A 60 -2.83 -4.78 3.12
C ILE A 60 -1.96 -4.31 4.29
N ILE A 61 -1.61 -3.03 4.27
CA ILE A 61 -0.87 -2.40 5.37
C ILE A 61 -1.83 -2.08 6.51
N VAL A 62 -1.79 -2.88 7.59
CA VAL A 62 -2.57 -2.64 8.81
C VAL A 62 -1.61 -2.30 9.95
N PRO A 63 -1.37 -1.01 10.24
CA PRO A 63 -0.41 -0.62 11.26
C PRO A 63 -0.92 -0.97 12.67
N ALA A 64 -0.05 -1.58 13.47
CA ALA A 64 -0.32 -1.75 14.91
C ALA A 64 -0.15 -0.43 15.70
N LYS A 65 0.74 0.45 15.23
CA LYS A 65 1.04 1.76 15.81
C LYS A 65 1.41 2.73 14.69
N TYR A 66 0.99 3.99 14.82
CA TYR A 66 1.40 5.08 13.96
C TYR A 66 1.25 6.41 14.72
N GLU A 67 1.93 7.46 14.27
CA GLU A 67 1.87 8.77 14.94
C GLU A 67 0.43 9.32 14.96
N GLY A 68 -0.03 9.73 16.14
CA GLY A 68 -1.41 10.16 16.36
C GLY A 68 -2.43 9.02 16.51
N SER A 69 -2.05 7.74 16.46
CA SER A 69 -3.02 6.62 16.48
C SER A 69 -3.88 6.56 17.75
N SER A 70 -3.41 7.09 18.89
CA SER A 70 -4.18 7.19 20.14
C SER A 70 -5.08 8.42 20.22
N GLU A 71 -4.92 9.37 19.28
CA GLU A 71 -5.59 10.68 19.27
C GLU A 71 -6.52 10.83 18.06
N GLY A 72 -6.77 9.75 17.32
CA GLY A 72 -7.62 9.75 16.12
C GLY A 72 -6.88 9.99 14.80
N GLY A 73 -5.55 10.01 14.81
CA GLY A 73 -4.68 10.28 13.66
C GLY A 73 -4.11 11.69 13.65
N LYS A 74 -3.19 11.95 12.72
CA LYS A 74 -2.60 13.27 12.42
C LYS A 74 -2.81 13.58 10.95
N SER A 75 -2.93 14.85 10.58
CA SER A 75 -2.93 15.25 9.16
C SER A 75 -1.53 15.15 8.55
N LEU A 76 -1.43 15.19 7.22
CA LEU A 76 -0.13 15.27 6.55
C LEU A 76 0.64 16.55 6.93
N SER A 77 -0.04 17.67 7.13
CA SER A 77 0.59 18.90 7.64
C SER A 77 1.18 18.71 9.03
N ASP A 78 0.44 18.10 9.96
CA ASP A 78 0.94 17.85 11.33
C ASP A 78 2.22 17.00 11.30
N LEU A 79 2.25 15.97 10.45
CA LEU A 79 3.42 15.11 10.28
C LEU A 79 4.60 15.85 9.63
N SER A 80 4.34 16.72 8.64
CA SER A 80 5.36 17.55 8.00
C SER A 80 5.99 18.55 8.98
N ASP A 81 5.19 19.12 9.87
CA ASP A 81 5.65 20.09 10.88
C ASP A 81 6.48 19.42 11.98
N MET A 82 6.36 18.10 12.16
CA MET A 82 7.23 17.34 13.06
C MET A 82 8.66 17.17 12.53
N ILE A 83 8.93 17.46 11.25
CA ILE A 83 10.28 17.36 10.66
C ILE A 83 11.12 18.56 11.10
N PRO A 84 12.19 18.38 11.91
CA PRO A 84 12.99 19.50 12.40
C PRO A 84 13.68 20.25 11.26
N GLN A 85 13.87 21.57 11.43
CA GLN A 85 14.56 22.40 10.44
C GLN A 85 15.96 21.87 10.12
N THR A 86 16.70 21.38 11.12
CA THR A 86 18.03 20.78 10.91
C THR A 86 18.03 19.60 9.93
N HIS A 87 16.94 18.82 9.86
CA HIS A 87 16.84 17.73 8.88
C HIS A 87 16.60 18.28 7.46
N ARG A 88 15.78 19.33 7.34
CA ARG A 88 15.53 20.03 6.06
C ARG A 88 16.83 20.62 5.51
N ASP A 89 17.56 21.34 6.36
CA ASP A 89 18.86 21.94 6.03
C ASP A 89 19.88 20.86 5.60
N PHE A 90 19.88 19.70 6.27
CA PHE A 90 20.74 18.57 5.90
C PHE A 90 20.41 17.99 4.53
N VAL A 91 19.13 17.84 4.19
CA VAL A 91 18.72 17.35 2.86
C VAL A 91 19.08 18.37 1.80
N ASP A 92 18.84 19.67 2.04
CA ASP A 92 19.19 20.74 1.09
C ASP A 92 20.70 20.80 0.82
N ASP A 93 21.54 20.73 1.88
CA ASP A 93 23.00 20.66 1.76
C ASP A 93 23.45 19.41 0.98
N MET A 94 22.80 18.26 1.19
CA MET A 94 23.09 17.05 0.42
C MET A 94 22.77 17.23 -1.06
N MET A 95 21.61 17.78 -1.39
CA MET A 95 21.18 18.02 -2.77
C MET A 95 22.12 19.00 -3.48
N GLU A 96 22.53 20.08 -2.80
CA GLU A 96 23.49 21.04 -3.34
C GLU A 96 24.87 20.41 -3.55
N ARG A 97 25.39 19.70 -2.54
CA ARG A 97 26.72 19.07 -2.59
C ARG A 97 26.87 18.10 -3.77
N TYR A 98 25.81 17.38 -4.10
CA TYR A 98 25.80 16.43 -5.21
C TYR A 98 25.19 17.00 -6.50
N ALA A 99 24.96 18.32 -6.55
CA ALA A 99 24.43 19.05 -7.70
C ALA A 99 23.14 18.43 -8.27
N VAL A 100 22.25 17.98 -7.39
CA VAL A 100 20.94 17.44 -7.76
C VAL A 100 20.08 18.59 -8.29
N PRO A 101 19.60 18.54 -9.55
CA PRO A 101 18.78 19.62 -10.10
C PRO A 101 17.49 19.84 -9.30
N PRO A 102 17.05 21.08 -9.11
CA PRO A 102 15.76 21.35 -8.49
C PRO A 102 14.63 20.76 -9.33
N LEU A 103 13.54 20.36 -8.68
CA LEU A 103 12.34 19.92 -9.39
C LEU A 103 11.82 21.03 -10.30
N PRO A 104 11.39 20.71 -11.53
CA PRO A 104 10.75 21.68 -12.41
C PRO A 104 9.55 22.34 -11.71
N LYS A 105 9.35 23.63 -11.95
CA LYS A 105 8.19 24.36 -11.44
C LYS A 105 6.92 23.75 -12.05
N GLY A 106 6.13 23.06 -11.22
CA GLY A 106 4.95 22.28 -11.61
C GLY A 106 4.98 20.80 -11.19
N ASP A 107 6.17 20.23 -11.01
CA ASP A 107 6.33 18.81 -10.61
C ASP A 107 6.34 18.62 -9.09
N ALA A 108 6.62 19.69 -8.34
CA ALA A 108 6.61 19.67 -6.87
C ALA A 108 5.19 19.42 -6.30
N GLU A 109 4.15 19.83 -7.03
CA GLU A 109 2.75 19.64 -6.66
C GLU A 109 2.16 18.31 -7.21
N GLY A 110 2.81 17.70 -8.21
CA GLY A 110 2.28 16.57 -8.97
C GLY A 110 2.62 15.17 -8.42
N LYS A 111 3.67 15.03 -7.60
CA LYS A 111 4.14 13.70 -7.15
C LYS A 111 3.38 13.10 -5.96
N ASN A 112 2.57 13.90 -5.27
CA ASN A 112 1.67 13.44 -4.21
C ASN A 112 0.22 13.24 -4.72
N GLY A 113 0.01 13.00 -6.02
CA GLY A 113 -1.29 12.53 -6.53
C GLY A 113 -2.52 13.33 -6.10
N GLY A 114 -2.41 14.66 -5.97
CA GLY A 114 -3.53 15.51 -5.57
C GLY A 114 -4.02 15.32 -4.12
N VAL A 115 -3.23 14.66 -3.26
CA VAL A 115 -3.56 14.47 -1.85
C VAL A 115 -3.43 15.80 -1.11
N SER A 116 -4.54 16.30 -0.56
CA SER A 116 -4.57 17.55 0.20
C SER A 116 -3.69 17.46 1.46
N SER A 117 -3.14 18.58 1.91
CA SER A 117 -2.39 18.65 3.17
C SER A 117 -3.21 18.23 4.40
N GLU A 118 -4.53 18.34 4.30
CA GLU A 118 -5.49 17.92 5.32
C GLU A 118 -5.94 16.46 5.17
N ALA A 119 -5.49 15.74 4.14
CA ALA A 119 -5.85 14.34 3.95
C ALA A 119 -5.26 13.47 5.06
N GLU A 120 -5.93 12.35 5.30
CA GLU A 120 -5.36 11.31 6.16
C GLU A 120 -4.06 10.77 5.55
N PRO A 121 -3.00 10.61 6.36
CA PRO A 121 -1.76 10.02 5.92
C PRO A 121 -1.95 8.60 5.38
N PRO A 122 -1.09 8.16 4.45
CA PRO A 122 -1.10 6.78 3.99
C PRO A 122 -0.78 5.82 5.14
N MET A 123 -1.18 4.55 4.99
CA MET A 123 -0.80 3.47 5.91
C MET A 123 -1.29 3.68 7.35
N THR A 124 -2.50 4.20 7.51
CA THR A 124 -3.22 4.30 8.80
C THR A 124 -4.25 3.18 8.94
N TYR A 125 -4.73 2.93 10.16
CA TYR A 125 -5.80 1.97 10.38
C TYR A 125 -7.11 2.40 9.68
N ALA A 126 -7.42 3.69 9.69
CA ALA A 126 -8.61 4.23 9.03
C ALA A 126 -8.63 3.97 7.51
N GLN A 127 -7.47 4.08 6.85
CA GLN A 127 -7.34 3.73 5.43
C GLN A 127 -7.35 2.22 5.18
N ALA A 128 -6.83 1.42 6.11
CA ALA A 128 -6.77 -0.03 5.96
C ALA A 128 -8.16 -0.69 6.02
N VAL A 129 -9.08 -0.18 6.85
CA VAL A 129 -10.39 -0.79 7.08
C VAL A 129 -11.22 -0.94 5.79
N PRO A 130 -11.44 0.11 4.98
CA PRO A 130 -12.17 -0.03 3.71
C PRO A 130 -11.52 -1.01 2.73
N LEU A 131 -10.18 -1.08 2.70
CA LEU A 131 -9.46 -2.04 1.87
C LEU A 131 -9.66 -3.48 2.35
N MET A 132 -9.71 -3.68 3.67
CA MET A 132 -10.03 -4.98 4.27
C MET A 132 -11.46 -5.40 3.95
N ASP A 133 -12.43 -4.49 4.05
CA ASP A 133 -13.83 -4.77 3.70
C ASP A 133 -13.97 -5.22 2.25
N VAL A 134 -13.28 -4.56 1.32
CA VAL A 134 -13.19 -4.99 -0.08
C VAL A 134 -12.47 -6.34 -0.18
N ALA A 135 -11.31 -6.51 0.41
CA ALA A 135 -10.58 -7.79 0.33
C ALA A 135 -11.40 -8.98 0.85
N PHE A 136 -12.20 -8.80 1.90
CA PHE A 136 -13.07 -9.84 2.46
C PHE A 136 -14.36 -10.08 1.67
N SER A 137 -14.76 -9.18 0.77
CA SER A 137 -15.88 -9.42 -0.15
C SER A 137 -15.49 -10.35 -1.31
N HIS A 138 -14.19 -10.51 -1.55
CA HIS A 138 -13.61 -11.39 -2.57
C HIS A 138 -13.19 -12.77 -2.01
N PRO A 139 -13.14 -13.83 -2.82
CA PRO A 139 -12.84 -15.19 -2.36
C PRO A 139 -11.35 -15.47 -2.08
N ILE A 140 -10.65 -14.52 -1.46
CA ILE A 140 -9.22 -14.63 -1.14
C ILE A 140 -8.95 -15.75 -0.11
N LYS A 141 -7.77 -16.37 -0.18
CA LYS A 141 -7.35 -17.44 0.77
C LYS A 141 -6.29 -17.01 1.77
N LEU A 142 -5.68 -15.85 1.57
CA LEU A 142 -4.67 -15.30 2.46
C LEU A 142 -4.79 -13.78 2.47
N ILE A 143 -4.79 -13.22 3.68
CA ILE A 143 -4.53 -11.81 3.90
C ILE A 143 -3.15 -11.69 4.55
N VAL A 144 -2.30 -10.84 3.99
CA VAL A 144 -0.99 -10.50 4.55
C VAL A 144 -1.09 -9.12 5.19
N ASN A 145 -0.49 -8.97 6.37
CA ASN A 145 -0.25 -7.67 6.97
C ASN A 145 1.24 -7.35 6.89
N ALA A 146 1.61 -6.37 6.06
CA ALA A 146 3.00 -5.97 5.85
C ALA A 146 3.69 -5.34 7.08
N LEU A 147 2.97 -5.01 8.17
CA LEU A 147 3.52 -4.33 9.36
C LEU A 147 3.57 -5.21 10.62
N GLY A 148 3.57 -6.53 10.47
CA GLY A 148 3.62 -7.49 11.58
C GLY A 148 2.23 -7.97 11.99
N PRO A 149 2.04 -8.52 13.21
CA PRO A 149 0.74 -9.01 13.61
C PRO A 149 -0.28 -7.85 13.61
N PRO A 150 -1.48 -8.03 13.03
CA PRO A 150 -2.54 -7.03 13.18
C PRO A 150 -2.85 -6.83 14.67
N PRO A 151 -3.42 -5.67 15.06
CA PRO A 151 -3.89 -5.46 16.42
C PRO A 151 -4.80 -6.63 16.89
N PRO A 152 -4.74 -7.03 18.17
CA PRO A 152 -5.57 -8.10 18.71
C PRO A 152 -7.07 -7.79 18.67
#